data_AF-A0A5N8HA60-F1
#
_entry.id   AF-A0A5N8HA60-F1
#
_cell.length_a   1.000
_cell.length_b   1.000
_cell.length_c   1.000
_cell.angle_alpha   90.00
_cell.angle_beta   90.00
_cell.angle_gamma   90.00
#
_symmetry.space_group_name_H-M   'P 1'
#
loop_
_entity.id
_entity.type
_entity.pdbx_description
1 polymer ?
#
loop_
_entity_poly.entity_id
_entity_poly.type
_entity_poly.pdbx_seq_one_letter_code
_entity_poly.pdbx_strand_id
1 'polypeptide(L)'
;MKKSWRNNVEFYLIGLLVLTVAAFSITMPEIFWSISNFQSVASQMPVLGILALAMAVTMLCGGINLSIIATANACSLVMAWVATQYPPGIATVVATLLAGAGAAVIIGLCNGVLIAGIRVSPILATLGMMTLLKG
;
A
#
# COMPACT_ATOMS: atom_id res chain seq x y z
N MET A 1 16.07 -1.30 -33.48
CA MET A 1 16.06 -2.79 -33.44
C MET A 1 15.74 -3.36 -32.03
N LYS A 2 14.68 -2.88 -31.35
CA LYS A 2 14.35 -3.27 -29.94
C LYS A 2 12.93 -3.87 -29.75
N LYS A 3 12.30 -4.37 -30.82
CA LYS A 3 10.90 -4.84 -30.76
C LYS A 3 10.75 -6.34 -30.44
N SER A 4 11.81 -7.14 -30.57
CA SER A 4 11.72 -8.62 -30.44
C SER A 4 11.75 -9.16 -29.00
N TRP A 5 12.30 -8.41 -28.03
CA TRP A 5 12.44 -8.90 -26.65
C TRP A 5 11.18 -8.71 -25.79
N ARG A 6 10.29 -7.76 -26.17
CA ARG A 6 9.06 -7.47 -25.42
C ARG A 6 7.98 -8.55 -25.60
N ASN A 7 7.92 -9.16 -26.79
CA ASN A 7 6.93 -10.19 -27.09
C ASN A 7 7.11 -11.47 -26.25
N ASN A 8 8.35 -11.80 -25.89
CA ASN A 8 8.64 -13.02 -25.13
C ASN A 8 8.32 -12.83 -23.64
N VAL A 9 8.61 -11.66 -23.05
CA VAL A 9 8.31 -11.41 -21.63
C VAL A 9 6.81 -11.37 -21.33
N GLU A 10 6.01 -10.76 -22.21
CA GLU A 10 4.55 -10.78 -22.09
C GLU A 10 4.02 -12.23 -22.14
N PHE A 11 4.56 -13.05 -23.06
CA PHE A 11 4.23 -14.46 -23.15
C PHE A 11 4.65 -15.26 -21.90
N TYR A 12 5.85 -15.01 -21.34
CA TYR A 12 6.29 -15.65 -20.10
C TYR A 12 5.45 -15.22 -18.90
N LEU A 13 5.05 -13.95 -18.80
CA LEU A 13 4.19 -13.46 -17.72
C LEU A 13 2.78 -14.05 -17.80
N ILE A 14 2.21 -14.14 -19.00
CA ILE A 14 0.91 -14.79 -19.22
C ILE A 14 1.02 -16.29 -18.91
N GLY A 15 2.08 -16.95 -19.36
CA GLY A 15 2.33 -18.36 -19.05
C GLY A 15 2.47 -18.62 -17.56
N LEU A 16 3.21 -17.76 -16.86
CA LEU A 16 3.34 -17.80 -15.39
C LEU A 16 1.98 -17.58 -14.72
N LEU A 17 1.19 -16.61 -15.16
CA LEU A 17 -0.15 -16.35 -14.63
C LEU A 17 -1.04 -17.60 -14.75
N VAL A 18 -1.11 -18.19 -15.94
CA VAL A 18 -1.93 -19.39 -16.20
C VAL A 18 -1.46 -20.57 -15.33
N LEU A 19 -0.14 -20.78 -15.23
CA LEU A 19 0.43 -21.83 -14.40
C LEU A 19 0.08 -21.62 -12.93
N THR A 20 0.19 -20.39 -12.43
CA THR A 20 -0.11 -20.05 -11.04
C THR A 20 -1.59 -20.25 -10.73
N VAL A 21 -2.49 -19.80 -11.61
CA VAL A 21 -3.94 -20.01 -11.50
C VAL A 21 -4.28 -21.50 -11.51
N ALA A 22 -3.72 -22.28 -12.43
CA ALA A 22 -3.94 -23.74 -12.49
C ALA A 22 -3.43 -24.44 -11.23
N ALA A 23 -2.24 -24.08 -10.74
CA ALA A 23 -1.66 -24.66 -9.53
C ALA A 23 -2.52 -24.40 -8.29
N PHE A 24 -2.98 -23.16 -8.07
CA PHE A 24 -3.85 -22.85 -6.93
C PHE A 24 -5.27 -23.41 -7.09
N SER A 25 -5.79 -23.50 -8.31
CA SER A 25 -7.07 -24.14 -8.58
C SER A 25 -7.07 -25.64 -8.27
N ILE A 26 -5.93 -26.33 -8.40
CA ILE A 26 -5.81 -27.77 -8.10
C ILE A 26 -5.46 -28.00 -6.63
N THR A 27 -4.55 -27.20 -6.07
CA THR A 27 -4.06 -27.39 -4.68
C THR A 27 -5.05 -26.90 -3.62
N MET A 28 -5.83 -25.86 -3.92
CA MET A 28 -6.78 -25.24 -2.98
C MET A 28 -8.10 -24.85 -3.67
N PRO A 29 -8.83 -25.79 -4.28
CA PRO A 29 -10.01 -25.50 -5.09
C PRO A 29 -11.11 -24.76 -4.32
N GLU A 30 -11.35 -25.12 -3.07
CA GLU A 30 -12.41 -24.51 -2.26
C GLU A 30 -12.08 -23.08 -1.80
N ILE A 31 -10.80 -22.75 -1.61
CA ILE A 31 -10.37 -21.44 -1.12
C ILE A 31 -10.14 -20.49 -2.29
N PHE A 32 -9.48 -20.95 -3.35
CA PHE A 32 -9.11 -20.12 -4.50
C PHE A 32 -10.33 -19.56 -5.23
N TRP A 33 -11.34 -20.40 -5.46
CA TRP A 33 -12.60 -20.01 -6.11
C TRP A 33 -13.66 -19.47 -5.15
N SER A 34 -13.36 -19.37 -3.86
CA SER A 34 -14.31 -18.86 -2.87
C SER A 34 -14.69 -17.41 -3.15
N ILE A 35 -15.98 -17.11 -2.97
CA ILE A 35 -16.51 -15.73 -2.99
C ILE A 35 -15.75 -14.85 -1.99
N SER A 36 -15.36 -15.40 -0.83
CA SER A 36 -14.59 -14.67 0.18
C SER A 36 -13.22 -14.24 -0.34
N ASN A 37 -12.53 -15.09 -1.11
CA ASN A 37 -11.24 -14.75 -1.72
C ASN A 37 -11.40 -13.62 -2.74
N PHE A 38 -12.39 -13.71 -3.63
CA PHE A 38 -12.68 -12.63 -4.58
C PHE A 38 -13.09 -11.32 -3.89
N GLN A 39 -13.88 -11.38 -2.81
CA GLN A 39 -14.24 -10.20 -2.01
C GLN A 39 -13.01 -9.58 -1.33
N SER A 40 -12.10 -10.39 -0.78
CA SER A 40 -10.84 -9.91 -0.21
C SER A 40 -9.95 -9.24 -1.25
N VAL A 41 -9.87 -9.75 -2.48
CA VAL A 41 -9.13 -9.10 -3.58
C VAL A 41 -9.83 -7.81 -4.02
N ALA A 42 -11.15 -7.87 -4.22
CA ALA A 42 -11.95 -6.74 -4.67
C ALA A 42 -11.96 -5.57 -3.68
N SER A 43 -11.87 -5.82 -2.37
CA SER A 43 -11.78 -4.77 -1.35
C SER A 43 -10.41 -4.10 -1.26
N GLN A 44 -9.32 -4.80 -1.62
CA GLN A 44 -7.97 -4.24 -1.61
C GLN A 44 -7.66 -3.40 -2.86
N MET A 45 -8.24 -3.76 -4.00
CA MET A 45 -8.00 -3.05 -5.27
C MET A 45 -8.32 -1.53 -5.19
N PRO A 46 -9.47 -1.08 -4.63
CA PRO A 46 -9.76 0.35 -4.44
C PRO A 46 -8.73 1.06 -3.56
N VAL A 47 -8.25 0.40 -2.49
CA VAL A 47 -7.26 0.97 -1.57
C VAL A 47 -5.95 1.24 -2.32
N LEU A 48 -5.46 0.26 -3.08
CA LEU A 48 -4.27 0.42 -3.91
C LEU A 48 -4.46 1.49 -4.99
N GLY A 49 -5.66 1.58 -5.59
CA GLY A 49 -6.00 2.61 -6.56
C GLY A 49 -5.91 4.03 -5.99
N ILE A 50 -6.46 4.26 -4.80
CA ILE A 50 -6.38 5.57 -4.11
C ILE A 50 -4.93 5.91 -3.75
N LEU A 51 -4.17 4.93 -3.25
CA LEU A 51 -2.75 5.14 -2.93
C LEU A 51 -1.92 5.45 -4.18
N ALA A 52 -2.24 4.84 -5.32
CA ALA A 52 -1.59 5.13 -6.60
C ALA A 52 -1.87 6.58 -7.05
N LEU A 53 -3.11 7.06 -6.89
CA LEU A 53 -3.45 8.47 -7.16
C LEU A 53 -2.69 9.43 -6.24
N ALA A 54 -2.59 9.10 -4.95
CA ALA A 54 -1.81 9.90 -4.00
C ALA A 54 -0.31 9.92 -4.37
N MET A 55 0.26 8.80 -4.82
CA MET A 55 1.63 8.74 -5.32
C MET A 55 1.80 9.56 -6.61
N ALA A 56 0.81 9.59 -7.51
CA ALA A 56 0.85 10.39 -8.73
C ALA A 56 1.03 11.88 -8.43
N VAL A 57 0.37 12.42 -7.40
CA VAL A 57 0.56 13.81 -6.96
C VAL A 57 2.02 14.07 -6.57
N THR A 58 2.65 13.15 -5.84
CA THR A 58 4.06 13.31 -5.45
C THR A 58 5.02 13.24 -6.64
N MET A 59 4.71 12.42 -7.65
CA MET A 59 5.46 12.33 -8.90
C MET A 59 5.37 13.61 -9.73
N LEU A 60 4.20 14.26 -9.77
CA LEU A 60 4.03 15.55 -10.44
C LEU A 60 4.91 16.65 -9.80
N CYS A 61 5.12 16.59 -8.48
CA CYS A 61 6.03 17.48 -7.76
C CYS A 61 7.53 17.15 -7.96
N GLY A 62 7.87 16.15 -8.77
CA GLY A 62 9.26 15.74 -9.02
C GLY A 62 9.87 14.82 -7.96
N GLY A 63 9.04 14.27 -7.05
CA GLY A 63 9.47 13.32 -6.02
C GLY A 63 8.84 11.94 -6.19
N ILE A 64 9.22 10.98 -5.35
CA ILE A 64 8.57 9.67 -5.24
C ILE A 64 8.35 9.39 -3.75
N ASN A 65 7.15 8.95 -3.38
CA ASN A 65 6.84 8.52 -2.02
C ASN A 65 6.80 6.98 -1.90
N LEU A 66 7.95 6.37 -1.63
CA LEU A 66 8.05 4.92 -1.43
C LEU A 66 7.43 4.46 -0.10
N SER A 67 7.42 5.33 0.91
CA SER A 67 6.85 5.05 2.23
C SER A 67 5.31 5.00 2.26
N ILE A 68 4.61 5.30 1.17
CA ILE A 68 3.15 5.49 1.20
C ILE A 68 2.39 4.24 1.68
N ILE A 69 2.82 3.05 1.26
CA ILE A 69 2.20 1.78 1.67
C ILE A 69 2.54 1.47 3.13
N ALA A 70 3.80 1.67 3.54
CA ALA A 70 4.21 1.49 4.93
C ALA A 70 3.50 2.46 5.87
N THR A 71 3.26 3.69 5.42
CA THR A 71 2.49 4.72 6.14
C THR A 71 1.04 4.27 6.31
N ALA A 72 0.38 3.83 5.23
CA ALA A 72 -0.98 3.32 5.28
C ALA A 72 -1.11 2.16 6.27
N ASN A 73 -0.18 1.21 6.24
CA ASN A 73 -0.16 0.08 7.18
C ASN A 73 0.05 0.55 8.62
N ALA A 74 1.00 1.44 8.88
CA ALA A 74 1.24 1.99 10.22
C ALA A 74 -0.02 2.71 10.76
N CYS A 75 -0.68 3.51 9.93
CA CYS A 75 -1.95 4.16 10.28
C CYS A 75 -3.04 3.11 10.60
N SER A 76 -3.15 2.04 9.81
CA SER A 76 -4.10 0.95 10.10
C SER A 76 -3.80 0.24 11.42
N LEU A 77 -2.52 0.03 11.77
CA LEU A 77 -2.13 -0.52 13.07
C LEU A 77 -2.51 0.42 14.23
N VAL A 78 -2.24 1.72 14.10
CA VAL A 78 -2.62 2.71 15.12
C VAL A 78 -4.15 2.76 15.28
N MET A 79 -4.89 2.77 14.18
CA MET A 79 -6.35 2.71 14.19
C MET A 79 -6.86 1.45 14.88
N ALA A 80 -6.31 0.28 14.56
CA ALA A 80 -6.68 -0.99 15.17
C ALA A 80 -6.39 -0.99 16.67
N TRP A 81 -5.24 -0.48 17.09
CA TRP A 81 -4.88 -0.35 18.49
C TRP A 81 -5.89 0.51 19.25
N VAL A 82 -6.22 1.71 18.75
CA VAL A 82 -7.22 2.59 19.37
C VAL A 82 -8.61 1.93 19.38
N ALA A 83 -8.98 1.20 18.33
CA ALA A 83 -10.28 0.53 18.25
C ALA A 83 -10.45 -0.54 19.35
N THR A 84 -9.36 -1.19 19.77
CA THR A 84 -9.41 -2.23 20.81
C THR A 84 -9.50 -1.69 22.25
N GLN A 85 -9.19 -0.41 22.47
CA GLN A 85 -9.11 0.18 23.82
C GLN A 85 -10.45 0.71 24.33
N TYR A 86 -11.44 0.89 23.45
CA TYR A 86 -12.70 1.52 23.78
C TYR A 86 -13.88 0.64 23.34
N PRO A 87 -15.03 0.69 24.04
CA PRO A 87 -16.22 -0.02 23.64
C PRO A 87 -16.72 0.44 22.25
N PRO A 88 -17.46 -0.41 21.51
CA PRO A 88 -17.98 -0.05 20.20
C PRO A 88 -18.97 1.12 20.32
N GLY A 89 -18.70 2.20 19.58
CA GLY A 89 -19.53 3.41 19.59
C GLY A 89 -19.02 4.46 18.60
N ILE A 90 -19.86 5.47 18.33
CA ILE A 90 -19.52 6.56 17.40
C ILE A 90 -18.28 7.32 17.87
N ALA A 91 -18.14 7.55 19.18
CA ALA A 91 -16.96 8.19 19.76
C ALA A 91 -15.66 7.43 19.43
N THR A 92 -15.73 6.10 19.43
CA THR A 92 -14.63 5.19 19.10
C THR A 92 -14.25 5.27 17.63
N VAL A 93 -15.24 5.34 16.74
CA VAL A 93 -15.02 5.53 15.30
C VAL A 93 -14.32 6.87 15.05
N VAL A 94 -14.77 7.94 15.71
CA VAL A 94 -14.13 9.26 15.56
C VAL A 94 -12.70 9.24 16.11
N ALA A 95 -12.48 8.65 17.29
CA ALA A 95 -11.15 8.55 17.90
C ALA A 95 -10.16 7.75 17.03
N THR A 96 -10.60 6.63 16.46
CA THR A 96 -9.76 5.80 15.57
C THR A 96 -9.39 6.55 14.29
N LEU A 97 -10.36 7.22 13.64
CA LEU A 97 -10.10 8.05 12.45
C LEU A 97 -9.12 9.19 12.75
N LEU A 98 -9.29 9.88 13.87
CA LEU A 98 -8.38 10.95 14.30
C LEU A 98 -6.98 10.43 14.60
N ALA A 99 -6.86 9.26 15.23
CA ALA A 99 -5.56 8.64 15.51
C ALA A 99 -4.82 8.24 14.23
N GLY A 100 -5.54 7.62 13.27
CA GLY A 100 -4.99 7.26 11.96
C GLY A 100 -4.56 8.49 11.15
N ALA A 101 -5.41 9.53 11.11
CA ALA A 101 -5.10 10.80 10.45
C ALA A 101 -3.90 11.50 11.12
N GLY A 102 -3.84 11.51 12.46
CA GLY A 102 -2.71 12.05 13.22
C GLY A 102 -1.41 11.36 12.86
N ALA A 103 -1.38 10.03 12.83
CA ALA A 103 -0.21 9.26 12.40
C ALA A 103 0.22 9.60 10.96
N ALA A 104 -0.74 9.71 10.03
CA ALA A 104 -0.46 10.06 8.64
C ALA A 104 0.15 11.46 8.51
N VAL A 105 -0.36 12.45 9.27
CA VAL A 105 0.17 13.81 9.28
C VAL A 105 1.58 13.85 9.85
N ILE A 106 1.84 13.15 10.95
CA ILE A 106 3.19 13.10 11.56
C ILE A 106 4.19 12.52 10.55
N ILE A 107 3.87 11.37 9.95
CA ILE A 107 4.74 10.69 8.98
C ILE A 107 4.96 11.56 7.73
N GLY A 108 3.89 12.16 7.21
CA GLY A 108 3.94 13.07 6.07
C GLY A 108 4.78 14.31 6.35
N LEU A 109 4.66 14.89 7.55
CA LEU A 109 5.41 16.06 7.98
C LEU A 109 6.89 15.73 8.16
N CYS A 110 7.23 14.57 8.74
CA CYS A 110 8.61 14.08 8.80
C CYS A 110 9.22 14.00 7.40
N ASN A 111 8.55 13.32 6.45
CA ASN A 111 9.01 13.24 5.07
C ASN A 111 9.14 14.63 4.41
N GLY A 112 8.16 15.51 4.63
CA GLY A 112 8.16 16.88 4.10
C GLY A 112 9.33 17.70 4.65
N VAL A 113 9.63 17.62 5.94
CA VAL A 113 10.76 18.32 6.58
C VAL A 113 12.11 17.79 6.09
N LEU A 114 12.26 16.47 5.93
CA LEU A 114 13.48 15.87 5.40
C LEU A 114 13.76 16.31 3.96
N ILE A 115 12.72 16.40 3.13
CA ILE A 115 12.86 16.74 1.72
C ILE A 115 12.99 18.26 1.54
N ALA A 116 12.09 19.06 2.10
CA ALA A 116 12.05 20.51 1.89
C ALA A 116 13.04 21.27 2.78
N GLY A 117 13.23 20.84 4.03
CA GLY A 117 14.11 21.49 4.99
C GLY A 117 15.55 21.02 4.88
N ILE A 118 15.78 19.70 4.97
CA ILE A 118 17.13 19.11 4.98
C ILE A 118 17.67 18.89 3.55
N ARG A 119 16.83 19.03 2.52
CA ARG A 119 17.18 18.86 1.09
C ARG A 119 17.72 17.46 0.76
N VAL A 120 17.21 16.44 1.46
CA VAL A 120 17.50 15.03 1.13
C VAL A 120 16.73 14.63 -0.12
N SER A 121 17.31 13.75 -0.95
CA SER A 121 16.61 13.19 -2.11
C SER A 121 15.29 12.51 -1.67
N PRO A 122 14.15 12.80 -2.34
CA PRO A 122 12.84 12.22 -1.98
C PRO A 122 12.82 10.69 -1.89
N ILE A 123 13.58 10.03 -2.77
CA ILE A 123 13.68 8.56 -2.79
C ILE A 123 14.35 8.06 -1.52
N LEU A 124 15.46 8.67 -1.10
CA LEU A 124 16.21 8.25 0.09
C LEU A 124 15.43 8.52 1.37
N ALA A 125 14.80 9.70 1.48
CA ALA A 125 13.99 10.07 2.63
C ALA A 125 12.82 9.09 2.81
N THR A 126 12.09 8.80 1.74
CA THR A 126 10.90 7.93 1.80
C THR A 126 11.26 6.45 1.90
N LEU A 127 12.40 6.00 1.38
CA LEU A 127 12.91 4.65 1.62
C LEU A 127 13.33 4.47 3.09
N GLY A 128 14.03 5.45 3.67
CA GLY A 128 14.39 5.42 5.09
C GLY A 128 13.17 5.40 6.01
N MET A 129 12.17 6.24 5.71
CA MET A 129 10.90 6.23 6.44
C MET A 129 10.15 4.90 6.28
N MET A 130 10.15 4.32 5.09
CA MET A 130 9.56 3.00 4.84
C MET A 130 10.20 1.92 5.70
N THR A 131 11.53 1.90 5.81
CA THR A 131 12.26 0.95 6.67
C THR A 131 11.90 1.19 8.14
N LEU A 132 11.93 2.44 8.61
CA LEU A 132 11.60 2.79 9.99
C LEU A 132 10.19 2.34 10.40
N LEU A 133 9.21 2.49 9.50
CA LEU A 133 7.83 2.07 9.76
C LEU A 133 7.65 0.55 9.73
N LYS A 134 8.53 -0.18 9.05
CA LYS A 134 8.51 -1.64 9.00
C LYS A 134 9.26 -2.29 10.17
N GLY A 135 10.24 -1.58 10.75
CA GLY A 135 11.18 -2.12 11.74
C GLY A 135 12.46 -2.56 11.06
#